data_AF-A0A1T5IL31-F1
#
_entry.id   AF-A0A1T5IL31-F1
#
_cell.length_a   1.000
_cell.length_b   1.000
_cell.length_c   1.000
_cell.angle_alpha   90.00
_cell.angle_beta   90.00
_cell.angle_gamma   90.00
#
_symmetry.space_group_name_H-M   'P 1'
#
loop_
_entity.id
_entity.type
_entity.pdbx_description
1 polymer ?
#
loop_
_entity_poly.entity_id
_entity_poly.type
_entity_poly.pdbx_seq_one_letter_code
_entity_poly.pdbx_strand_id
1 'polypeptide(L)'
;MKRILSVLALAAAVWMTAGCRQAAPSVEGRVIDATIHSVTVLTAGGDSLSVSTLGTDPMSVPGVLPGDAVRVFYELLPDGETMHAVQLDITEPSAYRLLPGIWRDCSSAEEVGLVLAEDGSAQATGLEPLQDWSLDGDQLVLTTVLSEEPKTTGTLLLQICRLDVDSLVVEAPGRKLAFSRQQ
;
A
#
# COMPACT_ATOMS: atom_id res chain seq x y z
N MET A 1 -42.65 -8.73 -76.39
CA MET A 1 -41.21 -8.53 -76.70
C MET A 1 -40.46 -8.74 -75.37
N LYS A 2 -39.77 -9.88 -75.16
CA LYS A 2 -38.28 -10.04 -75.16
C LYS A 2 -37.63 -9.01 -74.20
N ARG A 3 -36.98 -9.30 -73.07
CA ARG A 3 -35.91 -10.26 -72.68
C ARG A 3 -35.69 -10.18 -71.14
N ILE A 4 -35.60 -11.29 -70.38
CA ILE A 4 -34.40 -12.05 -69.91
C ILE A 4 -33.60 -11.42 -68.73
N LEU A 5 -33.58 -12.21 -67.62
CA LEU A 5 -32.66 -12.40 -66.47
C LEU A 5 -31.41 -11.52 -66.24
N SER A 6 -31.09 -11.30 -64.94
CA SER A 6 -29.75 -11.39 -64.28
C SER A 6 -29.90 -11.19 -62.74
N VAL A 7 -29.93 -12.23 -61.90
CA VAL A 7 -28.84 -12.91 -61.14
C VAL A 7 -28.21 -12.10 -59.97
N LEU A 8 -28.35 -12.68 -58.76
CA LEU A 8 -27.57 -12.62 -57.51
C LEU A 8 -26.47 -11.56 -57.31
N ALA A 9 -26.49 -10.94 -56.11
CA ALA A 9 -25.32 -10.91 -55.23
C ALA A 9 -25.74 -10.79 -53.75
N LEU A 10 -25.53 -11.89 -53.03
CA LEU A 10 -25.69 -12.04 -51.59
C LEU A 10 -24.52 -11.32 -50.89
N ALA A 11 -24.79 -10.27 -50.12
CA ALA A 11 -23.79 -9.67 -49.22
C ALA A 11 -24.24 -9.91 -47.78
N ALA A 12 -23.95 -11.12 -47.28
CA ALA A 12 -23.99 -11.40 -45.85
C ALA A 12 -22.82 -10.65 -45.21
N ALA A 13 -23.10 -9.49 -44.61
CA ALA A 13 -22.15 -8.79 -43.77
C ALA A 13 -21.94 -9.62 -42.50
N VAL A 14 -20.92 -10.48 -42.52
CA VAL A 14 -20.38 -11.11 -41.31
C VAL A 14 -19.77 -9.98 -40.49
N TRP A 15 -20.50 -9.52 -39.48
CA TRP A 15 -19.95 -8.68 -38.43
C TRP A 15 -18.95 -9.54 -37.68
N MET A 16 -17.66 -9.36 -38.00
CA MET A 16 -16.60 -9.81 -37.13
C MET A 16 -16.73 -9.02 -35.83
N THR A 17 -17.34 -9.64 -34.82
CA THR A 17 -17.20 -9.19 -33.44
C THR A 17 -15.73 -9.34 -33.10
N ALA A 18 -14.98 -8.26 -33.23
CA ALA A 18 -13.68 -8.14 -32.60
C ALA A 18 -13.88 -8.49 -31.13
N GLY A 19 -13.39 -9.66 -30.73
CA GLY A 19 -13.40 -10.09 -29.35
C GLY A 19 -12.61 -9.06 -28.56
N CYS A 20 -13.31 -8.13 -27.91
CA CYS A 20 -12.75 -7.39 -26.81
C CYS A 20 -12.35 -8.45 -25.79
N ARG A 21 -11.05 -8.76 -25.70
CA ARG A 21 -10.50 -9.40 -24.50
C ARG A 21 -10.91 -8.48 -23.36
N GLN A 22 -11.93 -8.87 -22.61
CA GLN A 22 -12.32 -8.16 -21.40
C GLN A 22 -11.08 -8.20 -20.50
N ALA A 23 -10.57 -7.02 -20.15
CA ALA A 23 -9.54 -6.92 -19.13
C ALA A 23 -10.08 -7.63 -17.87
N ALA A 24 -9.22 -8.36 -17.17
CA ALA A 24 -9.61 -9.01 -15.93
C ALA A 24 -10.26 -7.96 -15.01
N PRO A 25 -11.38 -8.29 -14.33
CA PRO A 25 -11.97 -7.37 -13.39
C PRO A 25 -10.96 -7.02 -12.29
N SER A 26 -11.09 -5.83 -11.73
CA SER A 26 -10.18 -5.36 -10.68
C SER A 26 -10.93 -4.68 -9.55
N VAL A 27 -10.34 -4.74 -8.37
CA VAL A 27 -10.76 -4.02 -7.17
C VAL A 27 -9.65 -3.07 -6.73
N GLU A 28 -10.02 -1.85 -6.37
CA GLU A 28 -9.12 -0.85 -5.82
C GLU A 28 -9.53 -0.50 -4.39
N GLY A 29 -8.55 -0.30 -3.53
CA GLY A 29 -8.79 0.11 -2.16
C GLY A 29 -7.54 0.00 -1.28
N ARG A 30 -7.73 0.14 0.03
CA ARG A 30 -6.65 -0.01 1.02
C ARG A 30 -6.67 -1.40 1.63
N VAL A 31 -5.50 -2.00 1.77
CA VAL A 31 -5.34 -3.27 2.50
C VAL A 31 -5.65 -3.03 3.98
N ILE A 32 -6.60 -3.78 4.51
CA ILE A 32 -6.95 -3.74 5.95
C ILE A 32 -6.51 -5.02 6.69
N ASP A 33 -6.28 -6.10 5.94
CA ASP A 33 -5.76 -7.36 6.45
C ASP A 33 -5.05 -8.11 5.32
N ALA A 34 -4.00 -8.86 5.67
CA ALA A 34 -3.23 -9.66 4.73
C ALA A 34 -2.73 -10.93 5.43
N THR A 35 -3.01 -12.08 4.82
CA THR A 35 -2.54 -13.39 5.26
C THR A 35 -1.65 -14.02 4.20
N ILE A 36 -1.08 -15.19 4.51
CA ILE A 36 -0.30 -15.97 3.53
C ILE A 36 -1.12 -16.38 2.29
N HIS A 37 -2.45 -16.34 2.35
CA HIS A 37 -3.33 -16.83 1.27
C HIS A 37 -4.41 -15.83 0.83
N SER A 38 -4.47 -14.64 1.42
CA SER A 38 -5.50 -13.67 1.08
C SER A 38 -5.10 -12.24 1.38
N VAL A 39 -5.69 -11.31 0.65
CA VAL A 39 -5.65 -9.87 0.92
C VAL A 39 -7.07 -9.36 1.05
N THR A 40 -7.34 -8.65 2.14
CA THR A 40 -8.63 -7.98 2.36
C THR A 40 -8.50 -6.50 2.05
N VAL A 41 -9.30 -6.02 1.11
CA VAL A 41 -9.26 -4.65 0.59
C VAL A 41 -10.53 -3.91 0.99
N LEU A 42 -10.36 -2.78 1.68
CA LEU A 42 -11.42 -1.80 1.92
C LEU A 42 -11.52 -0.86 0.71
N THR A 43 -12.63 -0.97 -0.02
CA THR A 43 -12.90 -0.14 -1.20
C THR A 43 -13.33 1.28 -0.81
N ALA A 44 -13.29 2.22 -1.77
CA ALA A 44 -13.81 3.57 -1.57
C ALA A 44 -15.32 3.61 -1.24
N GLY A 45 -16.07 2.57 -1.60
CA GLY A 45 -17.48 2.41 -1.26
C GLY A 45 -17.72 1.98 0.20
N GLY A 46 -16.67 1.60 0.93
CA GLY A 46 -16.76 1.07 2.29
C GLY A 46 -16.92 -0.44 2.37
N ASP A 47 -16.99 -1.14 1.23
CA ASP A 47 -17.03 -2.59 1.19
C ASP A 47 -15.66 -3.19 1.49
N SER A 48 -15.66 -4.29 2.24
CA SER A 48 -14.48 -5.11 2.51
C SER A 48 -14.54 -6.36 1.64
N LEU A 49 -13.54 -6.54 0.77
CA LEU A 49 -13.47 -7.64 -0.18
C LEU A 49 -12.21 -8.46 0.08
N SER A 50 -12.38 -9.77 0.31
CA SER A 50 -11.26 -10.70 0.47
C SER A 50 -10.94 -11.36 -0.87
N VAL A 51 -9.68 -11.26 -1.28
CA VAL A 51 -9.16 -11.85 -2.52
C VAL A 51 -8.14 -12.92 -2.17
N SER A 52 -8.37 -14.14 -2.64
CA SER A 52 -7.46 -15.27 -2.45
C SER A 52 -6.20 -15.09 -3.29
N THR A 53 -5.04 -15.24 -2.67
CA THR A 53 -3.71 -15.27 -3.32
C THR A 53 -3.13 -16.68 -3.38
N LEU A 54 -3.90 -17.69 -2.94
CA LEU A 54 -3.45 -19.06 -2.83
C LEU A 54 -3.06 -19.63 -4.20
N GLY A 55 -1.78 -19.98 -4.37
CA GLY A 55 -1.27 -20.59 -5.60
C GLY A 55 -0.97 -19.60 -6.71
N THR A 56 -1.10 -18.29 -6.47
CA THR A 56 -0.68 -17.26 -7.42
C THR A 56 0.85 -17.10 -7.40
N ASP A 57 1.44 -16.72 -8.53
CA ASP A 57 2.86 -16.37 -8.63
C ASP A 57 3.20 -15.17 -7.72
N PRO A 58 4.13 -15.30 -6.74
CA PRO A 58 4.54 -14.20 -5.88
C PRO A 58 5.11 -12.99 -6.62
N MET A 59 5.60 -13.16 -7.85
CA MET A 59 6.06 -12.04 -8.68
C MET A 59 4.90 -11.23 -9.26
N SER A 60 3.74 -11.86 -9.45
CA SER A 60 2.52 -11.22 -9.94
C SER A 60 1.66 -10.67 -8.81
N VAL A 61 1.76 -11.25 -7.60
CA VAL A 61 1.09 -10.79 -6.38
C VAL A 61 2.13 -10.62 -5.27
N PRO A 62 2.81 -9.45 -5.21
CA PRO A 62 3.81 -9.19 -4.19
C PRO A 62 3.20 -9.08 -2.80
N GLY A 63 4.03 -9.23 -1.77
CA GLY A 63 3.63 -9.06 -0.38
C GLY A 63 3.15 -7.62 -0.09
N VAL A 64 1.99 -7.51 0.55
CA VAL A 64 1.36 -6.24 0.95
C VAL A 64 1.38 -6.08 2.46
N LEU A 65 1.28 -4.82 2.92
CA LEU A 65 1.13 -4.47 4.33
C LEU A 65 -0.20 -3.72 4.54
N PRO A 66 -0.82 -3.82 5.73
CA PRO A 66 -1.94 -2.97 6.09
C PRO A 66 -1.66 -1.49 5.79
N GLY A 67 -2.63 -0.83 5.19
CA GLY A 67 -2.56 0.56 4.73
C GLY A 67 -2.09 0.75 3.28
N ASP A 68 -1.49 -0.26 2.63
CA ASP A 68 -1.09 -0.16 1.23
C ASP A 68 -2.34 0.10 0.39
N ALA A 69 -2.31 1.09 -0.51
CA ALA A 69 -3.35 1.22 -1.54
C ALA A 69 -2.99 0.32 -2.71
N VAL A 70 -3.91 -0.56 -3.09
CA VAL A 70 -3.68 -1.61 -4.08
C VAL A 70 -4.72 -1.60 -5.18
N ARG A 71 -4.32 -2.10 -6.35
CA ARG A 71 -5.21 -2.57 -7.40
C ARG A 71 -5.01 -4.06 -7.55
N VAL A 72 -6.05 -4.85 -7.31
CA VAL A 72 -6.01 -6.31 -7.43
C VAL A 72 -6.84 -6.72 -8.64
N PHE A 73 -6.19 -7.32 -9.64
CA PHE A 73 -6.86 -7.98 -10.75
C PHE A 73 -7.19 -9.40 -10.36
N TYR A 74 -8.42 -9.83 -10.61
CA TYR A 74 -8.92 -11.11 -10.15
C TYR A 74 -9.72 -11.85 -11.23
N GLU A 75 -9.88 -13.15 -11.01
CA GLU A 75 -10.90 -13.96 -11.66
C GLU A 75 -11.88 -14.48 -10.60
N LEU A 76 -13.14 -14.68 -11.00
CA LEU A 76 -14.10 -15.38 -10.15
C LEU A 76 -13.95 -16.88 -10.38
N LEU A 77 -13.79 -17.63 -9.29
CA LEU A 77 -13.78 -19.08 -9.35
C LEU A 77 -15.17 -19.62 -9.72
N PRO A 78 -15.29 -20.90 -10.12
CA PRO A 78 -16.56 -21.50 -10.53
C PRO A 78 -17.67 -21.49 -9.47
N ASP A 79 -17.33 -21.24 -8.20
CA ASP A 79 -18.30 -21.03 -7.13
C ASP A 79 -19.06 -19.69 -7.27
N GLY A 80 -18.56 -18.76 -8.10
CA GLY A 80 -19.14 -17.45 -8.35
C GLY A 80 -18.95 -16.44 -7.22
N GLU A 81 -18.25 -16.82 -6.15
CA GLU A 81 -18.10 -16.02 -4.93
C GLU A 81 -16.63 -15.72 -4.64
N THR A 82 -15.73 -16.67 -4.90
CA THR A 82 -14.31 -16.52 -4.56
C THR A 82 -13.61 -15.70 -5.64
N MET A 83 -13.06 -14.56 -5.22
CA MET A 83 -12.14 -13.77 -6.03
C MET A 83 -10.73 -14.34 -5.89
N HIS A 84 -10.12 -14.79 -6.98
CA HIS A 84 -8.74 -15.27 -7.02
C HIS A 84 -7.84 -14.25 -7.71
N ALA A 85 -6.77 -13.81 -7.04
CA ALA A 85 -5.86 -12.81 -7.55
C ALA A 85 -5.03 -13.36 -8.71
N VAL A 86 -4.95 -12.58 -9.78
CA VAL A 86 -4.12 -12.82 -10.96
C VAL A 86 -2.91 -11.88 -10.96
N GLN A 87 -3.12 -10.63 -10.54
CA GLN A 87 -2.07 -9.61 -10.41
C GLN A 87 -2.44 -8.65 -9.27
N LEU A 88 -1.45 -8.14 -8.56
CA LEU A 88 -1.61 -7.10 -7.56
C LEU A 88 -0.55 -6.02 -7.75
N ASP A 89 -1.02 -4.78 -7.89
CA ASP A 89 -0.15 -3.60 -7.92
C ASP A 89 -0.31 -2.80 -6.62
N ILE A 90 0.81 -2.47 -5.96
CA ILE A 90 0.82 -1.46 -4.89
C ILE A 90 0.87 -0.09 -5.56
N THR A 91 -0.24 0.62 -5.52
CA THR A 91 -0.40 1.94 -6.12
C THR A 91 0.06 3.07 -5.21
N GLU A 92 -0.04 2.88 -3.88
CA GLU A 92 0.48 3.79 -2.87
C GLU A 92 1.00 2.96 -1.68
N PRO A 93 2.30 3.02 -1.37
CA PRO A 93 2.89 2.40 -0.17
C PRO A 93 2.25 2.89 1.12
N SER A 94 2.05 1.98 2.08
CA SER A 94 1.63 2.32 3.43
C SER A 94 2.72 3.05 4.22
N ALA A 95 2.30 3.76 5.27
CA ALA A 95 3.26 4.34 6.21
C ALA A 95 4.12 3.27 6.90
N TYR A 96 3.58 2.08 7.18
CA TYR A 96 4.37 0.95 7.70
C TYR A 96 5.46 0.49 6.73
N ARG A 97 5.21 0.57 5.42
CA ARG A 97 6.20 0.25 4.40
C ARG A 97 7.28 1.33 4.29
N LEU A 98 6.88 2.60 4.46
CA LEU A 98 7.77 3.74 4.25
C LEU A 98 8.56 4.12 5.51
N LEU A 99 8.04 3.98 6.72
CA LEU A 99 8.75 4.48 7.92
C LEU A 99 10.07 3.77 8.25
N PRO A 100 10.22 2.45 8.10
CA PRO A 100 11.49 1.79 8.40
C PRO A 100 12.64 2.39 7.61
N GLY A 101 13.74 2.72 8.30
CA GLY A 101 14.91 3.35 7.73
C GLY A 101 15.65 4.28 8.69
N ILE A 102 16.70 4.90 8.16
CA ILE A 102 17.50 5.90 8.86
C ILE A 102 17.08 7.27 8.35
N TRP A 103 16.68 8.15 9.26
CA TRP A 103 16.13 9.47 8.99
C TRP A 103 17.01 10.51 9.68
N ARG A 104 17.52 11.49 8.93
CA ARG A 104 18.35 12.58 9.48
C ARG A 104 17.63 13.91 9.32
N ASP A 105 17.63 14.71 10.37
CA ASP A 105 17.06 16.05 10.36
C ASP A 105 17.77 16.90 9.30
N CYS A 106 17.01 17.53 8.41
CA CYS A 106 17.55 18.39 7.36
C CYS A 106 17.46 19.89 7.68
N SER A 107 16.90 20.23 8.85
CA SER A 107 16.70 21.60 9.32
C SER A 107 17.76 22.07 10.31
N SER A 108 18.51 21.14 10.93
CA SER A 108 19.58 21.43 11.88
C SER A 108 20.97 21.06 11.34
N ALA A 109 21.99 21.79 11.78
CA ALA A 109 23.39 21.42 11.57
C ALA A 109 23.88 20.37 12.57
N GLU A 110 23.10 20.09 13.63
CA GLU A 110 23.37 19.04 14.59
C GLU A 110 23.01 17.67 14.02
N GLU A 111 23.69 16.62 14.49
CA GLU A 111 23.40 15.25 14.09
C GLU A 111 22.17 14.72 14.82
N VAL A 112 21.00 15.21 14.41
CA VAL A 112 19.69 14.78 14.89
C VAL A 112 19.10 13.77 13.92
N GLY A 113 18.60 12.64 14.43
CA GLY A 113 18.06 11.59 13.58
C GLY A 113 17.31 10.50 14.33
N LEU A 114 16.62 9.68 13.54
CA LEU A 114 15.82 8.54 13.95
C LEU A 114 16.25 7.31 13.15
N VAL A 115 16.34 6.17 13.80
CA VAL A 115 16.44 4.86 13.15
C VAL A 115 15.19 4.10 13.54
N LEU A 116 14.34 3.79 12.55
CA LEU A 116 13.11 3.02 12.74
C LEU A 116 13.31 1.67 12.07
N ALA A 117 13.31 0.59 12.84
CA ALA A 117 13.52 -0.76 12.31
C ALA A 117 12.18 -1.39 11.88
N GLU A 118 12.22 -2.35 10.96
CA GLU A 118 11.02 -3.06 10.49
C GLU A 118 10.29 -3.83 11.61
N ASP A 119 11.02 -4.21 12.67
CA ASP A 119 10.47 -4.94 13.83
C ASP A 119 9.79 -4.05 14.87
N GLY A 120 9.71 -2.74 14.62
CA GLY A 120 9.14 -1.77 15.55
C GLY A 120 10.13 -1.20 16.56
N SER A 121 11.40 -1.63 16.58
CA SER A 121 12.41 -1.00 17.43
C SER A 121 12.84 0.37 16.90
N ALA A 122 13.15 1.29 17.79
CA ALA A 122 13.55 2.65 17.44
C ALA A 122 14.81 3.09 18.18
N GLN A 123 15.63 3.90 17.52
CA GLN A 123 16.77 4.58 18.12
C GLN A 123 16.77 6.04 17.68
N ALA A 124 17.36 6.90 18.50
CA ALA A 124 17.55 8.30 18.18
C ALA A 124 19.03 8.70 18.29
N THR A 125 19.41 9.70 17.49
CA THR A 125 20.67 10.43 17.62
C THR A 125 20.33 11.90 17.85
N GLY A 126 21.00 12.55 18.81
CA GLY A 126 20.74 13.96 19.14
C GLY A 126 19.38 14.24 19.81
N LEU A 127 18.62 13.21 20.21
CA LEU A 127 17.35 13.29 20.94
C LEU A 127 17.36 12.34 22.14
N GLU A 128 16.29 12.35 22.94
CA GLU A 128 16.06 11.38 24.00
C GLU A 128 16.13 9.94 23.45
N PRO A 129 16.73 8.98 24.19
CA PRO A 129 16.79 7.60 23.75
C PRO A 129 15.40 7.05 23.44
N LEU A 130 15.29 6.33 22.33
CA LEU A 130 14.06 5.65 21.92
C LEU A 130 14.19 4.16 22.18
N GLN A 131 13.03 3.52 22.31
CA GLN A 131 12.92 2.07 22.45
C GLN A 131 12.14 1.48 21.27
N ASP A 132 10.94 1.99 21.02
CA ASP A 132 9.99 1.42 20.07
C ASP A 132 9.31 2.53 19.26
N TRP A 133 8.79 2.16 18.09
CA TRP A 133 7.88 2.97 17.29
C TRP A 133 6.66 2.16 16.84
N SER A 134 5.54 2.85 16.65
CA SER A 134 4.35 2.29 16.03
C SER A 134 3.56 3.39 15.32
N LEU A 135 2.45 3.00 14.68
CA LEU A 135 1.49 3.92 14.09
C LEU A 135 0.17 3.83 14.84
N ASP A 136 -0.46 4.99 15.05
CA ASP A 136 -1.87 5.11 15.43
C ASP A 136 -2.55 6.04 14.41
N GLY A 137 -3.19 5.44 13.40
CA GLY A 137 -3.64 6.17 12.22
C GLY A 137 -2.48 6.88 11.52
N ASP A 138 -2.59 8.21 11.41
CA ASP A 138 -1.58 9.07 10.77
C ASP A 138 -0.55 9.62 11.78
N GLN A 139 -0.47 9.05 12.99
CA GLN A 139 0.48 9.44 14.02
C GLN A 139 1.61 8.43 14.15
N LEU A 140 2.84 8.93 14.13
CA LEU A 140 4.01 8.18 14.57
C LEU A 140 4.08 8.25 16.09
N VAL A 141 3.98 7.09 16.73
CA VAL A 141 4.07 6.93 18.18
C VAL A 141 5.48 6.44 18.50
N LEU A 142 6.23 7.20 19.30
CA LEU A 142 7.57 6.83 19.75
C LEU A 142 7.58 6.58 21.26
N THR A 143 8.19 5.48 21.67
CA THR A 143 8.46 5.19 23.08
C THR A 143 9.84 5.73 23.45
N THR A 144 9.88 6.74 24.32
CA THR A 144 11.12 7.35 24.82
C THR A 144 11.55 6.70 26.13
N VAL A 145 12.83 6.46 26.34
CA VAL A 145 13.37 6.01 27.63
C VAL A 145 13.72 7.24 28.48
N LEU A 146 13.01 7.41 29.60
CA LEU A 146 13.18 8.55 30.51
C LEU A 146 14.19 8.26 31.62
N SER A 147 14.30 6.99 32.03
CA SER A 147 15.25 6.50 33.03
C SER A 147 15.50 5.02 32.78
N GLU A 148 16.74 4.56 32.93
CA GLU A 148 17.11 3.14 32.83
C GLU A 148 16.92 2.40 34.17
N GLU A 149 17.08 3.09 35.31
CA GLU A 149 17.04 2.47 36.64
C GLU A 149 16.31 3.36 37.68
N PRO A 150 15.06 3.03 38.07
CA PRO A 150 14.19 2.02 37.46
C PRO A 150 13.80 2.43 36.02
N LYS A 151 13.56 1.43 35.17
CA LYS A 151 13.15 1.67 33.78
C LYS A 151 11.82 2.42 33.74
N THR A 152 11.84 3.64 33.21
CA THR A 152 10.66 4.49 33.03
C THR A 152 10.62 4.95 31.59
N THR A 153 9.48 4.78 30.93
CA THR A 153 9.27 5.20 29.54
C THR A 153 8.23 6.30 29.45
N GLY A 154 8.33 7.07 28.36
CA GLY A 154 7.35 8.06 27.94
C GLY A 154 6.85 7.76 26.54
N THR A 155 5.83 8.48 26.12
CA THR A 155 5.26 8.37 24.78
C THR A 155 5.28 9.74 24.12
N LEU A 156 5.86 9.80 22.92
CA LEU A 156 5.85 10.96 22.07
C LEU A 156 4.96 10.69 20.87
N LEU A 157 3.93 11.52 20.70
CA LEU A 157 3.01 11.47 19.58
C LEU A 157 3.41 12.51 18.56
N LEU A 158 3.69 12.07 17.34
CA LEU A 158 4.12 12.91 16.23
C LEU A 158 3.12 12.79 15.09
N GLN A 159 2.47 13.89 14.72
CA GLN A 159 1.57 13.88 13.57
C GLN A 159 2.39 13.79 12.29
N ILE A 160 2.12 12.81 11.42
CA ILE A 160 2.77 12.73 10.12
C ILE A 160 2.10 13.75 9.19
N CYS A 161 2.86 14.77 8.78
CA CYS A 161 2.39 15.78 7.83
C CYS A 161 2.71 15.42 6.37
N ARG A 162 3.81 14.69 6.16
CA ARG A 162 4.24 14.18 4.86
C ARG A 162 5.13 12.96 5.08
N LEU A 163 4.89 11.92 4.29
CA LEU A 163 5.73 10.73 4.23
C LEU A 163 5.83 10.27 2.78
N ASP A 164 7.04 10.16 2.28
CA ASP A 164 7.34 9.54 1.00
C ASP A 164 8.65 8.73 1.10
N VAL A 165 9.20 8.32 -0.05
CA VAL A 165 10.38 7.46 -0.08
C VAL A 165 11.64 8.14 0.47
N ASP A 166 11.72 9.47 0.52
CA ASP A 166 12.93 10.19 0.95
C ASP A 166 12.68 11.25 2.03
N SER A 167 11.43 11.60 2.30
CA SER A 167 11.04 12.69 3.18
C SER A 167 10.05 12.23 4.25
N LEU A 168 10.38 12.52 5.50
CA LEU A 168 9.49 12.38 6.65
C LEU A 168 9.34 13.74 7.32
N VAL A 169 8.13 14.28 7.33
CA VAL A 169 7.81 15.54 7.99
C VAL A 169 6.77 15.27 9.05
N VAL A 170 7.13 15.60 10.29
CA VAL A 170 6.28 15.37 11.46
C VAL A 170 6.08 16.64 12.27
N GLU A 171 4.98 16.70 12.99
CA GLU A 171 4.67 17.79 13.92
C GLU A 171 4.57 17.23 15.34
N ALA A 172 5.49 17.69 16.18
CA ALA A 172 5.41 17.59 17.63
C ALA A 172 4.64 18.82 18.17
N PRO A 173 4.16 18.81 19.43
CA PRO A 173 3.49 19.97 20.03
C PRO A 173 4.31 21.26 19.88
N GLY A 174 3.88 22.15 18.98
CA GLY A 174 4.52 23.44 18.71
C GLY A 174 5.81 23.41 17.88
N ARG A 175 6.21 22.26 17.30
CA ARG A 175 7.43 22.15 16.49
C ARG A 175 7.26 21.18 15.32
N LYS A 176 7.59 21.65 14.12
CA LYS A 176 7.68 20.81 12.93
C LYS A 176 9.12 20.34 12.73
N LEU A 177 9.29 19.06 12.47
CA LEU A 177 10.58 18.42 12.19
C LEU A 177 10.53 17.83 10.78
N ALA A 178 11.62 17.96 10.04
CA ALA A 178 11.76 17.43 8.70
C ALA A 178 13.02 16.58 8.62
N PHE A 179 12.85 15.35 8.18
CA PHE A 179 13.92 14.38 8.05
C PHE A 179 14.04 13.91 6.60
N SER A 180 15.27 13.70 6.16
CA SER A 180 15.60 13.03 4.91
C SER A 180 16.11 11.61 5.17
N ARG A 181 15.64 10.64 4.38
CA ARG A 181 16.13 9.26 4.44
C ARG A 181 17.61 9.21 4.05
N GLN A 182 18.40 8.46 4.79
CA GLN A 182 19.79 8.14 4.45
C GLN A 182 19.83 6.84 3.64
N GLN A 183 20.63 6.83 2.57
CA GLN A 183 20.90 5.66 1.74
C GLN A 183 22.01 4.78 2.34
#